data_AF-A0A6I7X4P1-F1
#
_entry.id   AF-A0A6I7X4P1-F1
#
_cell.length_a   1.000
_cell.length_b   1.000
_cell.length_c   1.000
_cell.angle_alpha   90.00
_cell.angle_beta   90.00
_cell.angle_gamma   90.00
#
_symmetry.space_group_name_H-M   'P 1'
#
loop_
_entity.id
_entity.type
_entity.pdbx_description
1 polymer ?
#
loop_
_entity_poly.entity_id
_entity_poly.type
_entity_poly.pdbx_seq_one_letter_code
_entity_poly.pdbx_strand_id
1 'polypeptide(L)'
;MPDILGVIAFHSYYAPTGFDPSLITFDANHIYVDLKGSKCSLLCHFEESPTRYKNRIILKVIFAVDYPRVDTLLNAIESVNAVNFPSHKESYIPRWETSYKRYYPTSNNYLKVENNTVYMEGDDYEGLVNSGTLDTLYETYNVPATVDTLQSFEGHNIYVNYAFNHLSEDDPKRIKGEKTVTVNSKINPDIRLFKPYPKHDFINWDINFKKDTLDLIYRTNIS
;
A
#
# COMPACT_ATOMS: atom_id res chain seq x y z
N MET A 1 9.33 2.81 12.22
CA MET A 1 8.65 2.82 10.92
C MET A 1 8.49 1.38 10.50
N PRO A 2 7.26 0.88 10.29
CA PRO A 2 7.05 -0.50 9.85
C PRO A 2 7.54 -0.68 8.40
N ASP A 3 8.16 -1.82 8.10
CA ASP A 3 8.64 -2.12 6.75
C ASP A 3 7.47 -2.19 5.74
N ILE A 4 7.72 -1.91 4.46
CA ILE A 4 6.75 -2.13 3.40
C ILE A 4 6.82 -3.60 2.95
N LEU A 5 5.69 -4.30 2.99
CA LEU A 5 5.53 -5.69 2.52
C LEU A 5 4.92 -5.79 1.12
N GLY A 6 4.24 -4.73 0.67
CA GLY A 6 3.57 -4.73 -0.62
C GLY A 6 3.12 -3.36 -1.05
N VAL A 7 3.17 -3.11 -2.36
CA VAL A 7 2.55 -1.94 -2.98
C VAL A 7 1.77 -2.43 -4.19
N ILE A 8 0.49 -2.09 -4.27
CA ILE A 8 -0.36 -2.42 -5.41
C ILE A 8 -1.02 -1.17 -5.97
N ALA A 9 -1.20 -1.13 -7.29
CA ALA A 9 -2.06 -0.13 -7.93
C ALA A 9 -3.52 -0.46 -7.61
N PHE A 10 -4.04 0.10 -6.51
CA PHE A 10 -5.38 -0.16 -6.01
C PHE A 10 -6.47 0.37 -6.94
N HIS A 11 -6.20 1.53 -7.57
CA HIS A 11 -7.11 2.09 -8.56
C HIS A 11 -6.35 2.80 -9.68
N SER A 12 -6.48 2.27 -10.90
CA SER A 12 -5.83 2.78 -12.11
C SER A 12 -6.81 3.20 -13.19
N TYR A 13 -8.12 3.20 -12.92
CA TYR A 13 -9.14 3.57 -13.92
C TYR A 13 -8.95 4.98 -14.49
N TYR A 14 -8.43 5.90 -13.67
CA TYR A 14 -8.06 7.25 -14.07
C TYR A 14 -6.54 7.42 -14.24
N ALA A 15 -5.76 6.34 -14.33
CA ALA A 15 -4.33 6.44 -14.54
C ALA A 15 -4.03 7.02 -15.94
N PRO A 16 -2.87 7.68 -16.10
CA PRO A 16 -2.39 8.09 -17.42
C PRO A 16 -2.36 6.91 -18.40
N THR A 17 -2.64 7.19 -19.67
CA THR A 17 -2.54 6.17 -20.72
C THR A 17 -1.12 5.63 -20.80
N GLY A 18 -0.97 4.31 -20.86
CA GLY A 18 0.35 3.66 -20.88
C GLY A 18 1.01 3.52 -19.51
N PHE A 19 0.31 3.82 -18.42
CA PHE A 19 0.75 3.45 -17.07
C PHE A 19 0.81 1.92 -16.93
N ASP A 20 1.98 1.42 -16.53
CA ASP A 20 2.24 0.01 -16.29
C ASP A 20 2.45 -0.22 -14.78
N PRO A 21 1.48 -0.84 -14.08
CA PRO A 21 1.61 -1.15 -12.66
C PRO A 21 2.78 -2.06 -12.31
N SER A 22 3.32 -2.83 -13.26
CA SER A 22 4.48 -3.71 -13.01
C SER A 22 5.78 -2.94 -12.80
N LEU A 23 5.80 -1.65 -13.14
CA LEU A 23 6.93 -0.74 -12.89
C LEU A 23 6.90 -0.13 -11.48
N ILE A 24 5.91 -0.50 -10.65
CA ILE A 24 5.94 -0.21 -9.22
C ILE A 24 6.83 -1.24 -8.54
N THR A 25 7.86 -0.76 -7.87
CA THR A 25 8.74 -1.60 -7.04
C THR A 25 8.88 -0.98 -5.65
N PHE A 26 9.31 -1.76 -4.68
CA PHE A 26 9.49 -1.30 -3.32
C PHE A 26 10.58 -2.12 -2.62
N ASP A 27 11.15 -1.53 -1.58
CA ASP A 27 11.94 -2.22 -0.57
C ASP A 27 11.35 -1.94 0.83
N ALA A 28 12.05 -2.33 1.89
CA ALA A 28 11.58 -2.13 3.26
C ALA A 28 11.17 -0.68 3.59
N ASN A 29 11.82 0.33 2.98
CA ASN A 29 11.67 1.74 3.34
C ASN A 29 11.27 2.65 2.18
N HIS A 30 11.29 2.13 0.95
CA HIS A 30 11.14 2.93 -0.25
C HIS A 30 10.07 2.38 -1.19
N ILE A 31 9.33 3.30 -1.81
CA ILE A 31 8.41 3.01 -2.92
C ILE A 31 8.94 3.71 -4.16
N TYR A 32 9.08 2.96 -5.25
CA TYR A 32 9.50 3.46 -6.55
C TYR A 32 8.35 3.31 -7.54
N VAL A 33 7.93 4.43 -8.13
CA VAL A 33 6.90 4.48 -9.17
C VAL A 33 7.54 5.01 -10.44
N ASP A 34 7.82 4.14 -11.40
CA ASP A 34 8.31 4.55 -12.72
C ASP A 34 7.12 4.72 -13.68
N LEU A 35 6.92 5.96 -14.13
CA LEU A 35 5.88 6.33 -15.09
C LEU A 35 6.37 6.21 -16.54
N LYS A 36 7.46 5.50 -16.82
CA LYS A 36 7.92 5.21 -18.19
C LYS A 36 6.79 4.62 -19.04
N GLY A 37 6.53 5.27 -20.18
CA GLY A 37 5.46 4.86 -21.10
C GLY A 37 4.12 5.54 -20.81
N SER A 38 3.93 6.08 -19.61
CA SER A 38 2.77 6.89 -19.24
C SER A 38 2.77 8.20 -20.02
N LYS A 39 1.64 8.52 -20.65
CA LYS A 39 1.44 9.74 -21.43
C LYS A 39 0.16 10.43 -20.95
N CYS A 40 0.26 11.74 -20.71
CA CYS A 40 -0.88 12.62 -20.54
C CYS A 40 -0.93 13.55 -21.77
N SER A 41 -1.85 13.31 -22.71
CA SER A 41 -2.04 14.13 -23.92
C SER A 41 -3.30 15.02 -23.79
N LEU A 42 -3.54 15.91 -24.75
CA LEU A 42 -4.78 16.71 -24.87
C LEU A 42 -6.07 15.86 -24.79
N LEU A 43 -6.00 14.57 -25.12
CA LEU A 43 -7.11 13.61 -25.06
C LEU A 43 -7.32 12.97 -23.67
N CYS A 44 -6.59 13.40 -22.65
CA CYS A 44 -6.75 12.89 -21.30
C CYS A 44 -7.97 13.46 -20.57
N HIS A 45 -8.83 14.23 -21.25
CA HIS A 45 -10.08 14.70 -20.66
C HIS A 45 -11.00 13.52 -20.33
N PHE A 46 -11.44 13.44 -19.07
CA PHE A 46 -12.39 12.44 -18.63
C PHE A 46 -13.36 13.10 -17.66
N GLU A 47 -14.59 13.33 -18.12
CA GLU A 47 -15.58 14.15 -17.40
C GLU A 47 -15.90 13.60 -16.00
N GLU A 48 -15.84 12.28 -15.81
CA GLU A 48 -16.10 11.63 -14.52
C GLU A 48 -14.91 11.68 -13.56
N SER A 49 -13.71 12.09 -14.01
CA SER A 49 -12.56 12.23 -13.12
C SER A 49 -12.72 13.48 -12.24
N PRO A 50 -12.38 13.43 -10.94
CA PRO A 50 -12.43 14.60 -10.06
C PRO A 50 -11.60 15.80 -10.55
N THR A 51 -10.54 15.53 -11.33
CA THR A 51 -9.68 16.54 -11.94
C THR A 51 -10.10 16.90 -13.36
N ARG A 52 -11.12 16.23 -13.90
CA ARG A 52 -11.51 16.18 -15.32
C ARG A 52 -10.46 15.57 -16.25
N TYR A 53 -9.44 14.91 -15.70
CA TYR A 53 -8.39 14.26 -16.49
C TYR A 53 -8.09 12.82 -16.03
N LYS A 54 -7.58 11.97 -16.94
CA LYS A 54 -7.01 10.64 -16.63
C LYS A 54 -5.59 10.78 -16.10
N ASN A 55 -5.47 11.20 -14.86
CA ASN A 55 -4.20 11.59 -14.28
C ASN A 55 -4.04 11.24 -12.79
N ARG A 56 -4.75 10.21 -12.33
CA ARG A 56 -4.80 9.79 -10.93
C ARG A 56 -4.41 8.34 -10.78
N ILE A 57 -3.40 8.07 -9.96
CA ILE A 57 -2.94 6.73 -9.60
C ILE A 57 -3.08 6.58 -8.09
N ILE A 58 -3.88 5.62 -7.64
CA ILE A 58 -4.00 5.30 -6.21
C ILE A 58 -3.26 4.00 -5.95
N LEU A 59 -2.25 4.06 -5.09
CA LEU A 59 -1.54 2.89 -4.59
C LEU A 59 -2.02 2.55 -3.19
N LYS A 60 -2.21 1.26 -2.92
CA LYS A 60 -2.38 0.73 -1.56
C LYS A 60 -1.05 0.17 -1.10
N VAL A 61 -0.61 0.59 0.08
CA VAL A 61 0.65 0.18 0.68
C VAL A 61 0.35 -0.71 1.86
N ILE A 62 0.93 -1.90 1.83
CA ILE A 62 0.82 -2.93 2.85
C ILE A 62 2.08 -2.81 3.69
N PHE A 63 1.95 -2.23 4.87
CA PHE A 63 3.02 -2.24 5.85
C PHE A 63 3.08 -3.60 6.55
N ALA A 64 4.26 -3.94 7.07
CA ALA A 64 4.45 -4.99 8.05
C ALA A 64 3.61 -4.63 9.26
N VAL A 65 2.39 -5.17 9.28
CA VAL A 65 1.40 -4.89 10.31
C VAL A 65 1.99 -5.25 11.66
N ASP A 66 1.58 -4.48 12.65
CA ASP A 66 1.72 -4.70 14.08
C ASP A 66 1.47 -6.15 14.52
N TYR A 67 2.46 -7.00 14.36
CA TYR A 67 2.41 -8.40 14.78
C TYR A 67 1.91 -8.54 16.23
N PRO A 68 2.28 -7.67 17.19
CA PRO A 68 1.67 -7.66 18.52
C PRO A 68 0.14 -7.52 18.54
N ARG A 69 -0.47 -6.65 17.71
CA ARG A 69 -1.93 -6.50 17.66
C ARG A 69 -2.60 -7.61 16.87
N VAL A 70 -1.97 -8.08 15.79
CA VAL A 70 -2.44 -9.29 15.09
C VAL A 70 -2.41 -10.47 16.05
N ASP A 71 -1.32 -10.66 16.79
CA ASP A 71 -1.19 -11.69 17.81
C ASP A 71 -2.23 -11.52 18.92
N THR A 72 -2.54 -10.29 19.34
CA THR A 72 -3.63 -10.02 20.28
C THR A 72 -4.99 -10.45 19.73
N LEU A 73 -5.25 -10.21 18.43
CA LEU A 73 -6.45 -10.70 17.77
C LEU A 73 -6.47 -12.23 17.66
N LEU A 74 -5.37 -12.85 17.26
CA LEU A 74 -5.29 -14.31 17.16
C LEU A 74 -5.51 -14.95 18.55
N ASN A 75 -4.95 -14.37 19.62
CA ASN A 75 -5.23 -14.79 21.00
C ASN A 75 -6.73 -14.66 21.37
N ALA A 76 -7.39 -13.61 20.89
CA ALA A 76 -8.83 -13.43 21.12
C ALA A 76 -9.66 -14.50 20.38
N ILE A 77 -9.31 -14.83 19.13
CA ILE A 77 -9.94 -15.89 18.34
C ILE A 77 -9.73 -17.25 19.01
N GLU A 78 -8.52 -17.53 19.48
CA GLU A 78 -8.17 -18.74 20.24
C GLU A 78 -9.06 -18.90 21.47
N SER A 79 -9.31 -17.82 22.22
CA SER A 79 -10.12 -17.88 23.43
C SER A 79 -11.57 -18.31 23.18
N VAL A 80 -12.09 -18.08 21.97
CA VAL A 80 -13.46 -18.45 21.58
C VAL A 80 -13.49 -19.81 20.88
N ASN A 81 -12.39 -20.22 20.24
CA ASN A 81 -12.29 -21.49 19.52
C ASN A 81 -11.06 -22.31 19.97
N ALA A 82 -10.99 -22.56 21.27
CA ALA A 82 -9.86 -23.27 21.89
C ALA A 82 -9.76 -24.74 21.47
N VAL A 83 -10.86 -25.33 20.98
CA VAL A 83 -10.86 -26.73 20.47
C VAL A 83 -9.99 -26.82 19.22
N ASN A 84 -10.18 -25.90 18.27
CA ASN A 84 -9.43 -25.91 17.01
C ASN A 84 -8.05 -25.23 17.16
N PHE A 85 -7.91 -24.34 18.15
CA PHE A 85 -6.71 -23.52 18.40
C PHE A 85 -6.22 -23.61 19.85
N PRO A 86 -5.77 -24.80 20.31
CA PRO A 86 -5.50 -25.05 21.74
C PRO A 86 -4.18 -24.44 22.25
N SER A 87 -3.08 -24.64 21.52
CA SER A 87 -1.76 -24.11 21.86
C SER A 87 -0.96 -23.93 20.57
N HIS A 88 -0.29 -22.78 20.45
CA HIS A 88 0.43 -22.41 19.24
C HIS A 88 1.94 -22.34 19.43
N LYS A 89 2.67 -22.45 18.33
CA LYS A 89 4.06 -21.99 18.23
C LYS A 89 4.11 -20.47 18.06
N GLU A 90 5.30 -19.87 18.19
CA GLU A 90 5.49 -18.48 17.79
C GLU A 90 5.00 -18.26 16.36
N SER A 91 4.29 -17.15 16.16
CA SER A 91 3.85 -16.73 14.84
C SER A 91 5.05 -16.38 13.96
N TYR A 92 4.93 -16.56 12.65
CA TYR A 92 6.03 -16.39 11.71
C TYR A 92 5.55 -16.09 10.29
N ILE A 93 6.46 -15.59 9.45
CA ILE A 93 6.26 -15.52 8.00
C ILE A 93 7.10 -16.63 7.36
N PRO A 94 6.49 -17.60 6.64
CA PRO A 94 7.25 -18.60 5.90
C PRO A 94 8.15 -17.92 4.86
N ARG A 95 9.38 -18.42 4.67
CA ARG A 95 10.38 -17.84 3.75
C ARG A 95 9.88 -17.59 2.31
N TRP A 96 8.86 -18.32 1.88
CA TRP A 96 8.34 -18.30 0.50
C TRP A 96 6.91 -17.75 0.39
N GLU A 97 6.37 -17.23 1.49
CA GLU A 97 5.02 -16.66 1.55
C GLU A 97 5.09 -15.25 2.13
N THR A 98 4.09 -14.43 1.82
CA THR A 98 3.90 -13.11 2.43
C THR A 98 2.88 -13.14 3.57
N SER A 99 2.38 -14.33 3.91
CA SER A 99 1.35 -14.52 4.91
C SER A 99 1.94 -14.67 6.31
N TYR A 100 1.35 -13.97 7.29
CA TYR A 100 1.70 -14.14 8.69
C TYR A 100 0.91 -15.32 9.25
N LYS A 101 1.60 -16.36 9.71
CA LYS A 101 1.00 -17.61 10.14
C LYS A 101 1.28 -17.90 11.60
N ARG A 102 0.33 -18.58 12.22
CA ARG A 102 0.44 -19.19 13.54
C ARG A 102 0.01 -20.63 13.45
N TYR A 103 0.88 -21.54 13.88
CA TYR A 103 0.66 -22.99 13.80
C TYR A 103 0.27 -23.58 15.16
N TYR A 104 -0.71 -24.47 15.16
CA TYR A 104 -1.24 -25.17 16.32
C TYR A 104 -0.93 -26.66 16.21
N PRO A 105 0.15 -27.16 16.84
CA PRO A 105 0.63 -28.53 16.62
C PRO A 105 -0.36 -29.63 17.02
N THR A 106 -1.17 -29.38 18.05
CA THR A 106 -2.09 -30.39 18.61
C THR A 106 -3.26 -30.70 17.66
N SER A 107 -3.80 -29.67 17.02
CA SER A 107 -4.90 -29.79 16.06
C SER A 107 -4.43 -29.80 14.61
N ASN A 108 -3.12 -29.60 14.39
CA ASN A 108 -2.51 -29.41 13.08
C ASN A 108 -3.18 -28.30 12.23
N ASN A 109 -3.74 -27.29 12.90
CA ASN A 109 -4.38 -26.14 12.27
C ASN A 109 -3.45 -24.94 12.21
N TYR A 110 -3.85 -23.95 11.41
CA TYR A 110 -3.19 -22.67 11.27
C TYR A 110 -4.20 -21.54 11.29
N LEU A 111 -3.81 -20.43 11.92
CA LEU A 111 -4.37 -19.11 11.63
C LEU A 111 -3.40 -18.40 10.70
N LYS A 112 -3.91 -17.93 9.57
CA LYS A 112 -3.15 -17.24 8.52
C LYS A 112 -3.72 -15.85 8.31
N VAL A 113 -2.87 -14.84 8.24
CA VAL A 113 -3.23 -13.49 7.85
C VAL A 113 -2.57 -13.18 6.51
N GLU A 114 -3.39 -12.94 5.50
CA GLU A 114 -2.95 -12.64 4.15
C GLU A 114 -3.90 -11.62 3.53
N ASN A 115 -3.37 -10.59 2.88
CA ASN A 115 -4.17 -9.55 2.22
C ASN A 115 -5.27 -8.95 3.13
N ASN A 116 -4.91 -8.63 4.37
CA ASN A 116 -5.82 -8.07 5.39
C ASN A 116 -6.98 -9.01 5.78
N THR A 117 -6.90 -10.29 5.44
CA THR A 117 -7.92 -11.29 5.72
C THR A 117 -7.35 -12.38 6.61
N VAL A 118 -8.12 -12.79 7.62
CA VAL A 118 -7.79 -13.92 8.48
C VAL A 118 -8.40 -15.17 7.87
N TYR A 119 -7.60 -16.21 7.78
CA TYR A 119 -8.00 -17.52 7.30
C TYR A 119 -7.68 -18.60 8.33
N MET A 120 -8.52 -19.63 8.33
CA MET A 120 -8.30 -20.88 9.04
C MET A 120 -7.98 -21.96 8.02
N GLU A 121 -6.92 -22.72 8.24
CA GLU A 121 -6.56 -23.89 7.43
C GLU A 121 -6.04 -25.01 8.33
N GLY A 122 -6.13 -26.26 7.89
CA GLY A 122 -5.63 -27.42 8.64
C GLY A 122 -6.59 -28.60 8.59
N ASP A 123 -6.35 -29.58 9.45
CA ASP A 123 -7.05 -30.86 9.44
C ASP A 123 -8.54 -30.75 9.78
N ASP A 124 -8.93 -29.74 10.57
CA ASP A 124 -10.33 -29.50 10.95
C ASP A 124 -11.11 -28.66 9.91
N TYR A 125 -10.48 -28.32 8.78
CA TYR A 125 -11.04 -27.43 7.77
C TYR A 125 -10.93 -28.03 6.37
N GLU A 126 -12.00 -27.99 5.60
CA GLU A 126 -11.96 -28.36 4.17
C GLU A 126 -11.33 -27.21 3.35
N GLY A 127 -10.00 -27.12 3.41
CA GLY A 127 -9.21 -26.10 2.74
C GLY A 127 -9.13 -24.78 3.50
N LEU A 128 -8.95 -23.68 2.75
CA LEU A 128 -8.75 -22.36 3.31
C LEU A 128 -10.11 -21.68 3.59
N VAL A 129 -10.45 -21.54 4.87
CA VAL A 129 -11.71 -20.92 5.31
C VAL A 129 -11.47 -19.44 5.62
N ASN A 130 -12.22 -18.54 4.98
CA ASN A 130 -12.15 -17.10 5.25
C ASN A 130 -12.93 -16.75 6.53
N SER A 131 -12.25 -16.18 7.52
CA SER A 131 -12.81 -15.76 8.80
C SER A 131 -13.25 -14.30 8.85
N GLY A 132 -12.91 -13.50 7.83
CA GLY A 132 -13.17 -12.07 7.76
C GLY A 132 -11.89 -11.24 7.66
N THR A 133 -12.08 -9.92 7.49
CA THR A 133 -10.96 -8.97 7.41
C THR A 133 -10.46 -8.60 8.81
N LEU A 134 -9.21 -8.16 8.91
CA LEU A 134 -8.64 -7.68 10.17
C LEU A 134 -9.48 -6.57 10.79
N ASP A 135 -9.97 -5.61 10.00
CA ASP A 135 -10.77 -4.49 10.51
C ASP A 135 -12.07 -4.96 11.18
N THR A 136 -12.83 -5.81 10.49
CA THR A 136 -14.07 -6.38 11.03
C THR A 136 -13.80 -7.23 12.27
N LEU A 137 -12.71 -8.00 12.28
CA LEU A 137 -12.36 -8.86 13.40
C LEU A 137 -11.83 -8.07 14.60
N TYR A 138 -11.06 -6.99 14.40
CA TYR A 138 -10.64 -6.11 15.49
C TYR A 138 -11.85 -5.48 16.19
N GLU A 139 -12.85 -5.04 15.43
CA GLU A 139 -14.11 -4.55 15.99
C GLU A 139 -14.86 -5.66 16.73
N THR A 140 -15.01 -6.82 16.09
CA THR A 140 -15.75 -7.97 16.66
C THR A 140 -15.18 -8.44 18.00
N TYR A 141 -13.84 -8.51 18.09
CA TYR A 141 -13.13 -8.98 19.29
C TYR A 141 -12.68 -7.84 20.22
N ASN A 142 -13.10 -6.60 19.97
CA ASN A 142 -12.71 -5.41 20.74
C ASN A 142 -11.19 -5.28 20.94
N VAL A 143 -10.40 -5.60 19.91
CA VAL A 143 -8.95 -5.50 19.96
C VAL A 143 -8.55 -4.04 19.73
N PRO A 144 -8.04 -3.34 20.76
CA PRO A 144 -7.78 -1.92 20.67
C PRO A 144 -6.77 -1.62 19.58
N ALA A 145 -6.93 -0.46 18.94
CA ALA A 145 -5.88 0.08 18.10
C ALA A 145 -4.64 0.33 18.94
N THR A 146 -3.52 -0.23 18.53
CA THR A 146 -2.20 0.21 18.97
C THR A 146 -1.95 1.61 18.43
N VAL A 147 -1.25 2.42 19.22
CA VAL A 147 -1.03 3.84 18.94
C VAL A 147 -0.46 4.02 17.52
N ASP A 148 -1.24 4.69 16.65
CA ASP A 148 -1.16 5.12 15.23
C ASP A 148 0.19 5.10 14.45
N THR A 149 1.17 4.28 14.83
CA THR A 149 2.53 4.21 14.27
C THR A 149 2.67 3.16 13.17
N LEU A 150 1.65 2.34 12.93
CA LEU A 150 1.76 1.07 12.19
C LEU A 150 1.18 1.09 10.77
N GLN A 151 0.46 2.16 10.43
CA GLN A 151 0.07 2.50 9.05
C GLN A 151 0.48 3.94 8.81
N SER A 152 1.76 4.19 9.06
CA SER A 152 2.35 5.51 8.93
C SER A 152 3.42 5.45 7.87
N PHE A 153 3.27 6.33 6.88
CA PHE A 153 4.34 6.62 5.94
C PHE A 153 5.51 7.35 6.62
N GLU A 154 5.41 7.77 7.88
CA GLU A 154 6.48 8.47 8.62
C GLU A 154 7.83 7.73 8.55
N GLY A 155 8.82 8.41 7.99
CA GLY A 155 10.18 7.94 7.75
C GLY A 155 10.43 7.33 6.37
N HIS A 156 9.39 7.08 5.57
CA HIS A 156 9.52 6.44 4.25
C HIS A 156 9.86 7.48 3.18
N ASN A 157 10.57 7.05 2.13
CA ASN A 157 10.75 7.86 0.93
C ASN A 157 9.98 7.28 -0.25
N ILE A 158 9.33 8.16 -0.99
CA ILE A 158 8.62 7.82 -2.22
C ILE A 158 9.35 8.48 -3.38
N TYR A 159 9.72 7.67 -4.37
CA TYR A 159 10.39 8.10 -5.59
C TYR A 159 9.43 7.96 -6.76
N VAL A 160 9.19 9.05 -7.47
CA VAL A 160 8.42 9.04 -8.71
C VAL A 160 9.33 9.47 -9.85
N ASN A 161 9.58 8.55 -10.78
CA ASN A 161 10.30 8.82 -12.02
C ASN A 161 9.30 9.04 -13.14
N TYR A 162 9.48 10.10 -13.94
CA TYR A 162 8.58 10.40 -15.04
C TYR A 162 9.35 10.94 -16.25
N ALA A 163 8.77 10.74 -17.43
CA ALA A 163 9.32 11.21 -18.68
C ALA A 163 8.23 11.91 -19.49
N PHE A 164 8.45 13.18 -19.83
CA PHE A 164 7.45 13.95 -20.55
C PHE A 164 7.57 13.76 -22.06
N ASN A 165 6.45 13.41 -22.71
CA ASN A 165 6.35 13.28 -24.17
C ASN A 165 5.45 14.41 -24.70
N HIS A 166 5.98 15.62 -24.83
CA HIS A 166 5.47 16.56 -25.84
C HIS A 166 6.28 16.52 -27.14
N LEU A 167 7.26 15.62 -27.21
CA LEU A 167 8.12 15.45 -28.35
C LEU A 167 8.15 13.96 -28.71
N SER A 168 8.27 13.67 -30.01
CA SER A 168 8.21 12.31 -30.57
C SER A 168 9.23 11.36 -29.93
N GLU A 169 9.05 10.05 -30.10
CA GLU A 169 9.97 9.03 -29.55
C GLU A 169 11.43 9.23 -30.00
N ASP A 170 11.64 9.93 -31.12
CA ASP A 170 12.96 10.28 -31.66
C ASP A 170 13.56 11.58 -31.11
N ASP A 171 12.89 12.31 -30.20
CA ASP A 171 13.43 13.58 -29.70
C ASP A 171 14.44 13.35 -28.55
N PRO A 172 15.72 13.68 -28.74
CA PRO A 172 16.75 13.54 -27.70
C PRO A 172 16.51 14.42 -26.47
N LYS A 173 15.53 15.34 -26.49
CA LYS A 173 15.16 16.22 -25.37
C LYS A 173 14.06 15.64 -24.47
N ARG A 174 14.02 14.32 -24.29
CA ARG A 174 13.16 13.72 -23.27
C ARG A 174 13.69 14.07 -21.88
N ILE A 175 13.12 15.09 -21.25
CA ILE A 175 13.46 15.46 -19.87
C ILE A 175 12.92 14.36 -18.97
N LYS A 176 13.84 13.63 -18.33
CA LYS A 176 13.52 12.74 -17.21
C LYS A 176 13.51 13.57 -15.95
N GLY A 177 12.42 13.48 -15.19
CA GLY A 177 12.30 14.10 -13.88
C GLY A 177 12.19 13.02 -12.81
N GLU A 178 12.84 13.26 -11.67
CA GLU A 178 12.69 12.46 -10.47
C GLU A 178 12.17 13.36 -9.36
N LYS A 179 11.13 12.90 -8.66
CA LYS A 179 10.61 13.56 -7.48
C LYS A 179 10.73 12.63 -6.28
N THR A 180 11.47 13.06 -5.28
CA THR A 180 11.52 12.41 -3.97
C THR A 180 10.61 13.13 -2.99
N VAL A 181 9.80 12.37 -2.27
CA VAL A 181 8.97 12.87 -1.17
C VAL A 181 9.30 12.08 0.09
N THR A 182 9.85 12.77 1.08
CA THR A 182 10.09 12.22 2.42
C THR A 182 8.89 12.51 3.30
N VAL A 183 8.30 11.48 3.90
CA VAL A 183 7.14 11.62 4.78
C VAL A 183 7.60 11.74 6.23
N ASN A 184 7.25 12.86 6.86
CA ASN A 184 7.59 13.13 8.25
C ASN A 184 6.42 13.80 8.96
N SER A 185 5.45 13.03 9.47
CA SER A 185 4.46 13.52 10.46
C SER A 185 3.58 12.39 11.01
N LYS A 186 3.36 12.44 12.34
CA LYS A 186 2.53 11.53 13.14
C LYS A 186 1.02 11.76 13.07
N ILE A 187 0.54 12.87 12.51
CA ILE A 187 -0.89 13.18 12.50
C ILE A 187 -1.20 13.98 11.24
N ASN A 188 -1.93 13.35 10.31
CA ASN A 188 -2.41 13.90 9.05
C ASN A 188 -1.34 14.56 8.14
N PRO A 189 -0.99 13.96 7.00
CA PRO A 189 0.01 14.52 6.08
C PRO A 189 -0.51 15.83 5.49
N ASP A 190 -0.11 16.96 6.06
CA ASP A 190 -0.34 18.29 5.49
C ASP A 190 0.59 18.44 4.27
N ILE A 191 -0.02 18.51 3.09
CA ILE A 191 0.61 18.76 1.79
C ILE A 191 1.66 19.89 1.81
N ARG A 192 1.52 20.88 2.72
CA ARG A 192 2.44 22.01 2.86
C ARG A 192 3.78 21.65 3.51
N LEU A 193 3.88 20.49 4.16
CA LEU A 193 5.12 20.00 4.77
C LEU A 193 6.04 19.29 3.77
N PHE A 194 5.55 19.01 2.55
CA PHE A 194 6.28 18.29 1.53
C PHE A 194 6.88 19.24 0.50
N LYS A 195 8.21 19.25 0.38
CA LYS A 195 8.92 20.10 -0.59
C LYS A 195 9.43 19.22 -1.75
N PRO A 196 9.09 19.53 -3.01
CA PRO A 196 9.71 18.87 -4.14
C PRO A 196 11.20 19.22 -4.18
N TYR A 197 12.04 18.21 -4.46
CA TYR A 197 13.41 18.40 -4.86
C TYR A 197 13.58 17.83 -6.27
N PRO A 198 14.07 18.62 -7.25
CA PRO A 198 14.57 20.00 -7.15
C PRO A 198 13.46 21.08 -7.09
N LYS A 199 13.83 22.27 -6.57
CA LYS A 199 12.95 23.41 -6.23
C LYS A 199 12.23 24.12 -7.41
N HIS A 200 12.53 23.73 -8.65
CA HIS A 200 12.10 24.42 -9.87
C HIS A 200 11.53 23.45 -10.91
N ASP A 201 10.69 22.52 -10.46
CA ASP A 201 10.05 21.58 -11.37
C ASP A 201 8.72 22.16 -11.87
N PHE A 202 8.62 22.39 -13.19
CA PHE A 202 7.46 23.02 -13.84
C PHE A 202 6.30 22.04 -14.10
N ILE A 203 6.37 20.84 -13.53
CA ILE A 203 5.42 19.75 -13.78
C ILE A 203 4.88 19.25 -12.43
N ASN A 204 3.57 19.40 -12.21
CA ASN A 204 2.99 19.38 -10.87
C ASN A 204 2.33 18.04 -10.52
N TRP A 205 3.06 16.93 -10.43
CA TRP A 205 2.50 15.78 -9.71
C TRP A 205 2.36 16.12 -8.23
N ASP A 206 1.13 16.11 -7.74
CA ASP A 206 0.80 16.24 -6.35
C ASP A 206 0.63 14.86 -5.72
N ILE A 207 1.13 14.72 -4.50
CA ILE A 207 1.19 13.44 -3.81
C ILE A 207 0.46 13.60 -2.49
N ASN A 208 -0.69 12.95 -2.40
CA ASN A 208 -1.52 12.95 -1.20
C ASN A 208 -1.43 11.59 -0.53
N PHE A 209 -1.38 11.59 0.79
CA PHE A 209 -1.27 10.37 1.58
C PHE A 209 -2.53 10.20 2.43
N LYS A 210 -3.00 8.97 2.54
CA LYS A 210 -3.95 8.51 3.56
C LYS A 210 -3.30 7.35 4.30
N LYS A 211 -3.86 6.93 5.45
CA LYS A 211 -3.25 5.94 6.37
C LYS A 211 -2.56 4.76 5.64
N ASP A 212 -3.19 4.20 4.60
CA ASP A 212 -2.66 3.07 3.81
C ASP A 212 -2.62 3.31 2.29
N THR A 213 -2.92 4.53 1.83
CA THR A 213 -2.95 4.84 0.38
C THR A 213 -2.10 6.04 0.00
N LEU A 214 -1.42 5.93 -1.14
CA LEU A 214 -0.77 7.02 -1.85
C LEU A 214 -1.63 7.43 -3.04
N ASP A 215 -1.90 8.72 -3.22
CA ASP A 215 -2.66 9.25 -4.34
C ASP A 215 -1.78 10.22 -5.14
N LEU A 216 -1.37 9.80 -6.34
CA LEU A 216 -0.58 10.60 -7.28
C LEU A 216 -1.53 11.29 -8.25
N ILE A 217 -1.53 12.62 -8.24
CA ILE A 217 -2.43 13.44 -9.06
C ILE A 217 -1.62 14.43 -9.90
N TYR A 218 -1.74 14.39 -11.22
CA TYR A 218 -1.11 15.41 -12.06
C TYR A 218 -1.89 16.73 -11.98
N ARG A 219 -1.28 17.83 -11.53
CA ARG A 219 -1.88 19.16 -11.62
C ARG A 219 -1.35 19.86 -12.88
N THR A 220 -2.24 20.24 -13.79
CA THR A 220 -1.87 21.27 -14.77
C THR A 220 -1.88 22.61 -14.04
N ASN A 221 -0.87 23.46 -14.23
CA ASN A 221 -0.98 24.85 -13.78
C ASN A 221 -2.15 25.47 -14.54
N ILE A 222 -3.32 25.55 -13.91
CA ILE A 222 -4.38 26.43 -14.35
C ILE A 222 -3.97 27.79 -13.81
N SER A 223 -3.39 28.60 -14.69
CA SER A 223 -3.24 30.04 -14.51
C SER A 223 -4.58 30.68 -14.23
#